data_AF-A0A2A9NXB5-F1
#
_entry.id   AF-A0A2A9NXB5-F1
#
_cell.length_a   1.000
_cell.length_b   1.000
_cell.length_c   1.000
_cell.angle_alpha   90.00
_cell.angle_beta   90.00
_cell.angle_gamma   90.00
#
_symmetry.space_group_name_H-M   'P 1'
#
loop_
_entity.id
_entity.type
_entity.pdbx_description
1 polymer ?
#
loop_
_entity_poly.entity_id
_entity_poly.type
_entity_poly.pdbx_seq_one_letter_code
_entity_poly.pdbx_strand_id
1 'polypeptide(L)' 'MTPLPQPIPIYNADGTKNNIGVMPSNLQRSRMRISDHTELMDFSIANISKNDIFLGYDWLQHHNPKIDWNKAMLELS' A
#
# COMPACT_ATOMS: atom_id res chain seq x y z
N MET A 1 7.18 -20.21 -0.03
CA MET A 1 6.88 -19.21 -1.08
C MET A 1 5.64 -19.71 -1.82
N THR A 2 4.54 -18.97 -1.83
CA THR A 2 3.31 -19.42 -2.47
C THR A 2 2.85 -18.33 -3.45
N PRO A 3 3.02 -18.54 -4.76
CA PRO A 3 2.51 -17.62 -5.77
C PRO A 3 0.99 -17.47 -5.66
N LEU A 4 0.46 -16.28 -5.98
CA LEU A 4 -0.98 -16.13 -6.17
C LEU A 4 -1.42 -16.98 -7.37
N PRO A 5 -2.52 -17.75 -7.27
CA PRO A 5 -2.98 -18.63 -8.35
C PRO A 5 -3.37 -17.87 -9.63
N GLN A 6 -3.68 -16.57 -9.52
CA GLN A 6 -3.82 -15.67 -10.66
C GLN A 6 -3.01 -14.38 -10.43
N PRO A 7 -2.15 -13.97 -11.39
CA PRO A 7 -1.50 -12.67 -11.34
C PRO A 7 -2.52 -11.53 -11.41
N ILE A 8 -2.45 -10.58 -10.48
CA ILE A 8 -3.31 -9.40 -10.48
C ILE A 8 -2.61 -8.30 -11.30
N PRO A 9 -3.16 -7.83 -12.43
CA PRO A 9 -2.56 -6.74 -13.19
C PRO A 9 -2.65 -5.43 -12.41
N ILE A 10 -1.54 -4.69 -12.35
CA ILE A 10 -1.50 -3.38 -11.68
C ILE A 10 -1.70 -2.28 -12.72
N TYR A 11 -2.58 -1.33 -12.40
CA TYR A 11 -2.82 -0.13 -13.19
C TYR A 11 -2.49 1.11 -12.35
N ASN A 12 -2.00 2.15 -13.00
CA ASN A 12 -1.81 3.46 -12.40
C ASN A 12 -3.16 4.18 -12.26
N ALA A 13 -3.20 5.28 -11.50
CA ALA A 13 -4.42 6.07 -11.31
C ALA A 13 -4.99 6.67 -12.60
N ASP A 14 -4.16 6.84 -13.64
CA ASP A 14 -4.58 7.29 -14.98
C ASP A 14 -5.10 6.16 -15.88
N GLY A 15 -5.18 4.93 -15.36
CA GLY A 15 -5.65 3.74 -16.08
C GLY A 15 -4.61 3.07 -16.97
N THR A 16 -3.38 3.60 -17.05
CA THR A 16 -2.29 2.94 -17.78
C THR A 16 -1.79 1.70 -17.02
N LYS A 17 -1.29 0.69 -17.76
CA LYS A 17 -0.63 -0.46 -17.13
C LYS A 17 0.61 0.01 -16.39
N ASN A 18 0.75 -0.42 -15.15
CA ASN A 18 1.96 -0.16 -14.39
C ASN A 18 3.14 -0.97 -14.99
N ASN A 19 4.34 -0.37 -15.03
CA ASN A 19 5.53 -1.00 -15.63
C ASN A 19 5.99 -2.28 -14.92
N ILE A 20 5.51 -2.55 -13.70
CA ILE A 20 5.73 -3.81 -12.97
C ILE A 20 4.93 -4.96 -13.60
N GLY A 21 3.84 -4.67 -14.32
CA GLY A 21 2.98 -5.63 -15.01
C GLY A 21 1.99 -6.34 -14.08
N VAL A 22 2.49 -7.09 -13.09
CA VAL A 22 1.68 -7.92 -12.19
C VAL A 22 2.09 -7.72 -10.73
N MET A 23 1.11 -7.81 -9.83
CA MET A 23 1.34 -7.71 -8.40
C MET A 23 2.22 -8.88 -7.95
N PRO A 24 3.38 -8.61 -7.33
CA PRO A 24 4.23 -9.69 -6.88
C PRO A 24 3.57 -10.45 -5.73
N SER A 25 3.62 -11.77 -5.79
CA SER A 25 3.06 -12.65 -4.76
C SER A 25 3.85 -12.69 -3.45
N ASN A 26 4.92 -11.89 -3.36
CA ASN A 26 5.77 -11.87 -2.19
C ASN A 26 5.23 -10.85 -1.21
N LEU A 27 4.86 -11.34 -0.03
CA LEU A 27 4.50 -10.53 1.12
C LEU A 27 5.71 -10.42 2.05
N GLN A 28 6.02 -9.20 2.47
CA GLN A 28 7.01 -8.91 3.50
C GLN A 28 6.32 -8.39 4.74
N ARG A 29 6.49 -9.10 5.85
CA ARG A 29 6.05 -8.61 7.16
C ARG A 29 6.97 -7.51 7.64
N SER A 30 6.44 -6.32 7.86
CA SER A 30 7.19 -5.16 8.32
C SER A 30 6.44 -4.40 9.40
N ARG A 31 7.19 -3.73 10.28
CA ARG A 31 6.62 -2.79 11.23
C ARG A 31 6.47 -1.43 10.54
N MET A 32 5.25 -0.92 10.47
CA MET A 32 4.96 0.42 9.98
C MET A 32 4.70 1.34 11.17
N ARG A 33 5.17 2.58 11.09
CA ARG A 33 4.84 3.64 12.05
C ARG A 33 4.32 4.87 11.29
N ILE A 34 3.15 5.35 11.69
CA ILE A 34 2.56 6.60 11.20
C ILE A 34 2.25 7.45 12.43
N SER A 35 2.94 8.59 12.57
CA SER A 35 2.87 9.41 13.79
C SER A 35 3.22 8.60 15.05
N ASP A 36 2.24 8.35 15.91
CA ASP A 36 2.27 7.60 17.16
C ASP A 36 1.67 6.19 17.02
N HIS A 37 0.97 5.91 15.94
CA HIS A 37 0.47 4.57 15.62
C HIS A 37 1.59 3.68 15.07
N THR A 38 1.64 2.43 15.53
CA THR A 38 2.59 1.42 15.06
C THR A 38 1.90 0.07 14.96
N GLU A 39 2.07 -0.61 13.83
CA GLU A 39 1.50 -1.94 13.61
C GLU A 39 2.45 -2.84 12.80
N LEU A 40 2.17 -4.14 12.82
CA LEU A 40 2.83 -5.12 11.97
C LEU A 40 1.88 -5.50 10.83
N MET A 41 2.31 -5.29 9.60
CA MET A 41 1.50 -5.57 8.41
C MET A 41 2.33 -6.30 7.35
N ASP A 42 1.64 -7.10 6.54
CA ASP A 42 2.22 -7.79 5.39
C ASP A 42 2.08 -6.91 4.14
N PHE A 43 3.21 -6.51 3.53
CA PHE A 43 3.25 -5.67 2.34
C PHE A 43 3.58 -6.48 1.10
N SER A 44 2.85 -6.28 0.01
CA SER A 44 3.27 -6.75 -1.31
C SER A 44 4.44 -5.91 -1.82
N ILE A 45 5.56 -6.55 -2.14
CA ILE A 45 6.75 -5.86 -2.65
C ILE A 45 6.56 -5.60 -4.15
N ALA A 46 6.69 -4.36 -4.61
CA ALA A 46 6.65 -4.02 -6.04
C ALA A 46 7.56 -2.80 -6.33
N ASN A 47 8.03 -2.64 -7.57
CA ASN A 47 8.77 -1.44 -8.00
C ASN A 47 7.83 -0.23 -8.19
N ILE A 48 7.51 0.47 -7.11
CA ILE A 48 6.51 1.56 -7.07
C ILE A 48 7.10 2.96 -7.34
N SER A 49 8.03 3.04 -8.30
CA SER A 49 8.69 4.30 -8.70
C SER A 49 9.43 4.95 -7.52
N LYS A 50 9.28 6.26 -7.33
CA LYS A 50 9.99 7.07 -6.32
C LYS A 50 9.41 7.00 -4.90
N ASN A 51 8.36 6.20 -4.69
CA ASN A 51 7.71 6.08 -3.38
C ASN A 51 8.18 4.80 -2.69
N ASP A 52 8.22 4.81 -1.36
CA ASP A 52 8.64 3.64 -0.59
C ASP A 52 7.47 2.71 -0.25
N ILE A 53 6.28 3.27 0.01
CA ILE A 53 5.08 2.54 0.40
C ILE A 53 3.84 3.21 -0.20
N PHE A 54 2.88 2.39 -0.66
CA PHE A 54 1.50 2.82 -0.87
C PHE A 54 0.59 2.12 0.14
N LEU A 55 -0.26 2.90 0.82
CA LEU A 55 -1.35 2.37 1.63
C LEU A 55 -2.62 2.35 0.80
N GLY A 56 -3.20 1.15 0.69
CA GLY A 56 -4.41 0.93 -0.09
C GLY A 56 -5.66 1.51 0.59
N TYR A 57 -6.73 1.57 -0.20
CA TYR A 57 -8.05 2.00 0.27
C TYR A 57 -8.57 1.13 1.43
N ASP A 58 -8.35 -0.19 1.40
CA ASP A 58 -8.80 -1.10 2.46
C ASP A 58 -8.17 -0.75 3.82
N TRP A 59 -6.91 -0.31 3.82
CA TRP A 59 -6.23 0.15 5.04
C TRP A 59 -6.85 1.44 5.58
N LEU A 60 -7.15 2.40 4.68
CA LEU A 60 -7.82 3.64 5.04
C LEU A 60 -9.25 3.40 5.56
N GLN A 61 -9.99 2.49 4.92
CA GLN A 61 -11.34 2.13 5.35
C GLN A 61 -11.34 1.43 6.72
N HIS A 62 -10.37 0.54 6.96
CA HIS A 62 -10.25 -0.17 8.23
C HIS A 62 -9.99 0.78 9.41
N HIS A 63 -9.04 1.70 9.23
CA HIS A 63 -8.63 2.61 10.30
C HIS A 63 -9.47 3.90 10.38
N ASN A 64 -10.14 4.26 9.29
CA ASN A 64 -10.95 5.47 9.16
C ASN A 64 -10.30 6.74 9.77
N PRO A 65 -9.04 7.07 9.39
CA PRO A 65 -8.34 8.20 9.97
C PRO A 65 -8.95 9.53 9.55
N LYS A 66 -8.70 10.58 10.34
CA LYS A 66 -8.89 11.94 9.86
C LYS A 66 -7.75 12.30 8.90
N ILE A 67 -8.09 12.80 7.72
CA ILE A 67 -7.11 13.18 6.71
C ILE A 67 -7.26 14.68 6.41
N ASP A 68 -6.19 15.44 6.64
CA ASP A 68 -6.05 16.82 6.17
C ASP A 68 -5.23 16.80 4.87
N TRP A 69 -5.93 16.78 3.74
CA TRP A 69 -5.31 16.73 2.41
C TRP A 69 -4.49 17.97 2.08
N ASN A 70 -4.83 19.14 2.62
CA ASN A 70 -4.11 20.38 2.34
C ASN A 70 -2.74 20.40 3.04
N LYS A 71 -2.66 19.79 4.24
CA LYS A 71 -1.42 19.70 5.02
C LYS A 71 -0.68 18.36 4.87
N ALA A 72 -1.25 17.43 4.10
CA ALA A 72 -0.77 16.05 4.00
C ALA A 72 -0.60 15.38 5.38
N MET A 73 -1.59 15.55 6.26
CA MET A 73 -1.58 14.95 7.61
C MET A 73 -2.64 13.86 7.74
N LEU A 74 -2.30 12.83 8.51
CA LEU A 74 -3.17 11.72 8.85
C LEU A 74 -3.14 11.54 10.37
N GLU A 75 -4.32 11.53 11.00
CA GLU A 75 -4.52 11.34 12.44
C GLU A 75 -5.39 10.09 12.64
N LEU A 76 -4.86 9.14 13.40
CA LEU A 76 -5.57 7.92 13.80
C LEU A 76 -6.20 8.17 15.17
N SER A 77 -7.47 7.81 15.31
CA SER A 77 -8.24 7.92 16.56
C SER A 77 -8.05 6.74 17.49
#